data_AF-E1Z4Q5-F1
#
_entry.id   AF-E1Z4Q5-F1
#
_cell.length_a   1.000
_cell.length_b   1.000
_cell.length_c   1.000
_cell.angle_alpha   90.00
_cell.angle_beta   90.00
_cell.angle_gamma   90.00
#
_symmetry.space_group_name_H-M   'P 1'
#
loop_
_entity.id
_entity.type
_entity.pdbx_description
1 polymer ?
#
loop_
_entity_poly.entity_id
_entity_poly.type
_entity_poly.pdbx_seq_one_letter_code
_entity_poly.pdbx_strand_id
1 'polypeptide(L)' 'ACAICLCEWSKGDDVRELSACSHVFHVKCADTWLWRHQKCPMCRTPLAGE' A
#
# COMPACT_ATOMS: atom_id res chain seq x y z
N ALA A 1 -2.99 7.83 7.81
CA ALA A 1 -2.89 6.51 8.46
C ALA A 1 -2.83 5.42 7.39
N CYS A 2 -2.05 4.36 7.62
CA CYS A 2 -1.93 3.23 6.70
C CYS A 2 -3.21 2.38 6.75
N ALA A 3 -3.92 2.20 5.61
CA ALA A 3 -5.19 1.45 5.60
C ALA A 3 -5.03 -0.06 5.84
N ILE A 4 -3.80 -0.59 5.86
CA ILE A 4 -3.52 -2.01 6.10
C ILE A 4 -3.40 -2.29 7.61
N CYS A 5 -2.56 -1.52 8.32
CA CYS A 5 -2.35 -1.70 9.76
C CYS A 5 -3.17 -0.73 10.63
N LEU A 6 -3.87 0.22 10.02
CA LEU A 6 -4.66 1.28 10.66
C LEU A 6 -3.85 2.21 11.61
N CYS A 7 -2.52 2.16 11.56
CA CYS A 7 -1.65 3.06 12.32
C CYS A 7 -1.44 4.41 11.61
N GLU A 8 -1.23 5.45 12.41
CA GLU A 8 -0.78 6.77 11.96
C GLU A 8 0.66 6.72 11.42
N TRP A 9 1.00 7.66 10.54
CA TRP A 9 2.35 7.79 9.99
C TRP A 9 3.23 8.56 10.97
N SER A 10 4.43 8.07 11.25
CA SER A 10 5.43 8.77 12.05
C SER A 10 6.60 9.28 11.21
N LYS A 11 7.34 10.26 11.75
CA LYS A 11 8.59 10.71 11.12
C LYS A 11 9.58 9.54 11.06
N GLY A 12 9.96 9.17 9.85
CA GLY A 12 10.87 8.04 9.58
C GLY A 12 10.17 6.76 9.15
N ASP A 13 8.83 6.72 9.08
CA ASP A 13 8.14 5.61 8.44
C ASP A 13 8.43 5.56 6.95
N ASP A 14 8.83 4.39 6.47
CA ASP A 14 9.03 4.13 5.06
C ASP A 14 7.67 3.83 4.41
N VAL A 15 7.28 4.64 3.44
CA VAL A 15 5.98 4.57 2.77
C VAL A 15 6.15 4.32 1.29
N ARG A 16 5.27 3.48 0.74
CA ARG A 16 5.19 3.11 -0.67
C ARG A 16 3.91 3.66 -1.26
N GLU A 17 4.05 4.40 -2.35
CA GLU A 17 2.94 4.78 -3.21
C GLU A 17 2.76 3.72 -4.32
N LEU A 18 1.51 3.33 -4.57
CA LEU A 18 1.17 2.46 -5.70
C LEU A 18 0.95 3.29 -6.97
N SER A 19 1.82 3.18 -7.97
CA SER A 19 1.74 3.97 -9.21
C SER A 19 0.43 3.80 -10.00
N ALA A 20 -0.29 2.68 -9.82
CA ALA A 20 -1.56 2.43 -10.51
C ALA A 20 -2.75 3.23 -9.95
N CYS A 21 -2.67 3.73 -8.71
CA CYS A 21 -3.79 4.42 -8.05
C CYS A 21 -3.39 5.53 -7.06
N SER A 22 -2.10 5.86 -6.97
CA SER A 22 -1.49 6.80 -6.01
C SER A 22 -1.86 6.60 -4.54
N HIS A 23 -2.28 5.40 -4.15
CA HIS A 23 -2.52 5.10 -2.74
C HIS A 23 -1.21 4.78 -2.02
N VAL A 24 -1.05 5.36 -0.82
CA VAL A 24 0.17 5.27 -0.02
C VAL A 24 -0.05 4.37 1.20
N PHE A 25 0.87 3.45 1.43
CA PHE A 25 0.88 2.52 2.57
C PHE A 25 2.30 2.42 3.14
N HIS A 26 2.48 1.93 4.36
CA HIS A 26 3.84 1.59 4.83
C HIS A 26 4.47 0.57 3.90
N VAL A 27 5.76 0.69 3.57
CA VAL A 27 6.49 -0.27 2.72
C VAL A 27 6.27 -1.69 3.21
N LYS A 28 6.45 -1.93 4.51
CA LYS A 28 6.26 -3.24 5.14
C LYS A 28 4.84 -3.80 4.91
N CYS A 29 3.84 -2.93 5.05
CA CYS A 29 2.44 -3.30 4.88
C CYS A 29 2.10 -3.56 3.41
N ALA A 30 2.55 -2.67 2.51
CA ALA A 30 2.40 -2.82 1.08
C ALA A 30 3.03 -4.13 0.62
N ASP A 31 4.30 -4.38 0.96
CA ASP A 31 5.03 -5.58 0.52
C ASP A 31 4.32 -6.88 0.97
N THR A 32 3.95 -6.95 2.26
CA THR A 32 3.21 -8.09 2.83
C THR A 32 1.87 -8.32 2.12
N TRP A 33 1.13 -7.26 1.82
CA TRP A 33 -0.16 -7.34 1.17
C TRP A 33 -0.05 -7.73 -0.31
N LEU A 34 0.90 -7.12 -1.02
CA LEU A 34 1.14 -7.35 -2.44
C LEU A 34 1.65 -8.75 -2.73
N TRP A 35 2.39 -9.35 -1.79
CA TRP A 35 2.79 -10.75 -1.88
C TRP A 35 1.60 -11.72 -1.95
N ARG A 36 0.43 -11.35 -1.39
CA ARG A 36 -0.78 -12.20 -1.38
C ARG A 36 -1.83 -11.81 -2.42
N HIS A 37 -2.06 -10.51 -2.63
CA HIS A 37 -3.25 -10.04 -3.36
C HIS A 37 -2.96 -9.19 -4.60
N GLN A 38 -1.72 -8.71 -4.80
CA GLN A 38 -1.26 -7.88 -5.94
C GLN A 38 -2.21 -6.73 -6.36
N LYS A 39 -3.07 -6.27 -5.46
CA LYS A 39 -4.12 -5.27 -5.69
C LYS A 39 -4.12 -4.27 -4.56
N CYS A 40 -4.53 -3.04 -4.84
CA CYS A 40 -4.65 -2.01 -3.83
C CYS A 40 -5.69 -2.40 -2.75
N PRO A 41 -5.36 -2.34 -1.45
CA PRO A 41 -6.31 -2.66 -0.38
C PRO A 41 -7.44 -1.63 -0.26
N MET A 42 -7.27 -0.41 -0.79
CA MET A 42 -8.29 0.64 -0.74
C MET A 42 -9.27 0.56 -1.92
N CYS A 43 -8.76 0.63 -3.15
CA CYS A 43 -9.59 0.72 -4.36
C CYS A 43 -9.64 -0.57 -5.18
N ARG A 44 -8.89 -1.61 -4.78
CA ARG A 44 -8.78 -2.91 -5.47
C ARG A 44 -8.19 -2.82 -6.89
N THR A 45 -7.62 -1.68 -7.28
CA THR A 45 -6.86 -1.51 -8.53
C THR A 45 -5.65 -2.46 -8.53
N PRO A 46 -5.47 -3.30 -9.57
CA PRO A 46 -4.30 -4.16 -9.71
C PRO A 46 -3.03 -3.32 -9.91
N LEU A 47 -1.88 -3.80 -9.40
CA LEU A 47 -0.60 -3.10 -9.63
C LEU A 47 -0.08 -3.22 -11.06
N ALA A 48 -0.32 -4.35 -11.70
CA ALA A 48 -0.11 -4.50 -13.12
C ALA A 48 -1.38 -3.98 -13.81
N GLY A 49 -1.33 -2.74 -14.30
CA GLY A 49 -2.21 -2.36 -15.38
C GLY A 49 -1.76 -3.16 -16.61
N GLU A 50 -2.60 -4.07 -17.06
CA GLU A 50 -2.48 -4.69 -18.39
C GLU A 50 -2.87 -3.66 -19.46
#